data_AF-A0AAU6PY91-F1
#
_entry.id   AF-A0AAU6PY91-F1
#
_cell.length_a   1.000
_cell.length_b   1.000
_cell.length_c   1.000
_cell.angle_alpha   90.00
_cell.angle_beta   90.00
_cell.angle_gamma   90.00
#
_symmetry.space_group_name_H-M   'P 1'
#
loop_
_entity.id
_entity.type
_entity.pdbx_description
1 polymer ?
#
loop_
_entity_poly.entity_id
_entity_poly.type
_entity_poly.pdbx_seq_one_letter_code
_entity_poly.pdbx_strand_id
1 'polypeptide(L)'
;MKSTLLTALLLCSLAAAQTAPTAPMPTPADLSRLLPPISDDPIFVAYPPDKYTVAFDHVLLEGSVKPGATLSIGGQPAEVGADGLFILWQPLQPGENVLKLDTTLNGVTSSKELRVTSKPKTVLSGAAQIVEGSVLPAADRVAYLQPANLEMRGVPVGFTGTAGGQASFRVGDLGPFPLTEGKPGEYAGTFMLPAQLAAAPVTFTLTQPDGTTATAQSKGKLSVTGTGPRVAEVTATIAGRGLQAGGQVWRNGAGRNYVVYPRTGARTVVVGEEGNTYTVQASGGLTLNAPKSTLTLAPEGTPLPRVIFTTINVKNVGTHSEVRVLLPARVPFTVEQQVGTSGSSLDLRLFHTIADVDYIVSDVPQGAVRDVRWTQDADGVARVHVDLNGPSWGYDATYEDDHTLVLRVRNAPKLDARQPLSGRTIVLDPGHGGDEFGGAGPLRVPEKNLMLPLTLRVAELLREKGANVVLTREGDVTTPIYNRPLLAEEKNADLLVSIHANALPDGVDPASKRGAGVYYYNPQARTLADTLQATLVEKLPDIGNDGVHYQNLALTRPTTQPSVLIETAFLTDPQNLRQLMSDTGRERFAQAIALGLERFYRDAAQRK
;
A
#
# COMPACT_ATOMS: atom_id res chain seq x y z
N MET A 1 -11.71 1.06 -83.49
CA MET A 1 -13.07 0.47 -83.52
C MET A 1 -13.73 0.83 -82.19
N LYS A 2 -14.60 1.85 -82.16
CA LYS A 2 -16.05 1.76 -81.89
C LYS A 2 -16.33 0.95 -80.60
N SER A 3 -16.98 1.46 -79.55
CA SER A 3 -18.12 2.38 -79.55
C SER A 3 -18.51 2.88 -78.13
N THR A 4 -19.21 4.03 -78.15
CA THR A 4 -20.39 4.44 -77.35
C THR A 4 -20.29 4.88 -75.87
N LEU A 5 -20.61 6.17 -75.69
CA LEU A 5 -21.23 6.86 -74.55
C LEU A 5 -22.34 6.04 -73.85
N LEU A 6 -22.48 6.19 -72.52
CA LEU A 6 -23.60 6.94 -71.91
C LEU A 6 -23.42 7.20 -70.41
N THR A 7 -23.93 8.37 -70.03
CA THR A 7 -23.98 9.09 -68.76
C THR A 7 -24.76 8.38 -67.65
N ALA A 8 -24.29 8.47 -66.40
CA ALA A 8 -25.15 8.40 -65.21
C ALA A 8 -24.59 9.33 -64.10
N LEU A 9 -25.34 10.40 -63.81
CA LEU A 9 -25.27 11.14 -62.55
C LEU A 9 -25.61 10.18 -61.40
N LEU A 10 -24.86 10.21 -60.30
CA LEU A 10 -25.44 9.98 -58.98
C LEU A 10 -24.70 10.79 -57.91
N LEU A 11 -25.52 11.38 -57.05
CA LEU A 11 -25.24 12.43 -56.09
C LEU A 11 -24.31 12.01 -54.93
N CYS A 12 -23.72 13.04 -54.33
CA CYS A 12 -23.20 13.06 -52.97
C CYS A 12 -24.02 12.23 -51.98
N SER A 13 -23.32 11.44 -51.16
CA SER A 13 -23.67 11.30 -49.75
C SER A 13 -22.38 11.20 -48.93
N LEU A 14 -22.00 12.33 -48.34
CA LEU A 14 -21.15 12.36 -47.16
C LEU A 14 -21.85 11.52 -46.08
N ALA A 15 -21.29 10.36 -45.73
CA ALA A 15 -21.66 9.68 -44.50
C ALA A 15 -20.97 10.44 -43.35
N ALA A 16 -21.74 11.31 -42.71
CA ALA A 16 -21.36 11.97 -41.47
C ALA A 16 -21.02 10.91 -40.42
N ALA A 17 -19.86 11.03 -39.79
CA ALA A 17 -19.60 10.42 -38.50
C ALA A 17 -20.64 10.99 -37.52
N GLN A 18 -21.59 10.15 -37.09
CA GLN A 18 -22.49 10.48 -36.00
C GLN A 18 -21.65 10.60 -34.73
N THR A 19 -21.23 11.82 -34.42
CA THR A 19 -20.91 12.21 -33.05
C THR A 19 -22.16 11.98 -32.23
N ALA A 20 -22.09 11.06 -31.26
CA ALA A 20 -23.12 10.92 -30.24
C ALA A 20 -23.40 12.31 -29.63
N PRO A 21 -24.68 12.68 -29.40
CA PRO A 21 -25.01 13.98 -28.86
C PRO A 21 -24.34 14.15 -27.49
N THR A 22 -23.73 15.31 -27.26
CA THR A 22 -23.33 15.76 -25.94
C THR A 22 -24.55 15.68 -25.01
N ALA A 23 -24.44 14.90 -23.94
CA ALA A 23 -25.50 14.77 -22.95
C ALA A 23 -25.90 16.17 -22.44
N PRO A 24 -27.20 16.47 -22.34
CA PRO A 24 -27.65 17.73 -21.75
C PRO A 24 -27.22 17.79 -20.29
N MET A 25 -27.03 19.01 -19.77
CA MET A 25 -26.85 19.24 -18.33
C MET A 25 -27.96 18.51 -17.56
N PRO A 26 -27.63 17.81 -16.45
CA PRO A 26 -28.60 16.99 -15.73
C PRO A 26 -29.76 17.84 -15.25
N THR A 27 -30.97 17.30 -15.43
CA THR A 27 -32.19 17.94 -14.93
C THR A 27 -32.36 17.61 -13.43
N PRO A 28 -33.16 18.38 -12.67
CA PRO A 28 -33.49 18.04 -11.28
C PRO A 28 -34.09 16.63 -11.09
N ALA A 29 -34.64 16.03 -12.15
CA ALA A 29 -35.13 14.65 -12.13
C ALA A 29 -34.01 13.60 -12.17
N ASP A 30 -32.84 13.90 -12.75
CA ASP A 30 -31.68 13.00 -12.78
C ASP A 30 -30.99 12.88 -11.42
N LEU A 31 -31.19 13.87 -10.54
CA LEU A 31 -30.74 13.84 -9.14
C LEU A 31 -31.52 12.83 -8.28
N SER A 32 -32.66 12.31 -8.76
CA SER A 32 -33.47 11.32 -8.05
C SER A 32 -32.98 9.86 -8.18
N ARG A 33 -31.96 9.61 -9.01
CA ARG A 33 -31.26 8.32 -9.13
C ARG A 33 -29.92 8.27 -8.38
N LEU A 34 -29.63 9.27 -7.56
CA LEU A 34 -28.70 9.08 -6.46
C LEU A 34 -29.27 7.96 -5.58
N LEU A 35 -28.43 7.02 -5.14
CA LEU A 35 -28.82 5.96 -4.19
C LEU A 35 -29.73 6.58 -3.11
N PRO A 36 -30.86 5.92 -2.77
CA PRO A 36 -31.99 6.53 -2.05
C PRO A 36 -31.53 7.26 -0.79
N PRO A 37 -32.26 8.29 -0.32
CA PRO A 37 -31.85 9.05 0.85
C PRO A 37 -31.63 8.10 2.03
N ILE A 38 -30.47 8.21 2.67
CA ILE A 38 -30.08 7.39 3.82
C ILE A 38 -30.81 7.87 5.10
N SER A 39 -31.40 9.07 5.06
CA SER A 39 -32.29 9.56 6.12
C SER A 39 -33.37 10.51 5.60
N ASP A 40 -34.57 10.39 6.18
CA ASP A 40 -35.66 11.34 6.00
C ASP A 40 -35.58 12.54 6.96
N ASP A 41 -34.60 12.56 7.87
CA ASP A 41 -34.41 13.64 8.83
C ASP A 41 -34.16 14.99 8.13
N PRO A 42 -34.57 16.11 8.74
CA PRO A 42 -34.20 17.44 8.25
C PRO A 42 -32.68 17.66 8.22
N ILE A 43 -31.96 17.07 9.20
CA ILE A 43 -30.49 17.12 9.32
C ILE A 43 -29.97 15.71 9.60
N PHE A 44 -29.26 15.16 8.61
CA PHE A 44 -28.49 13.93 8.75
C PHE A 44 -27.01 14.27 8.91
N VAL A 45 -26.36 13.65 9.89
CA VAL A 45 -24.92 13.76 10.12
C VAL A 45 -24.33 12.37 9.88
N ALA A 46 -23.57 12.24 8.81
CA ALA A 46 -22.83 11.04 8.48
C ALA A 46 -21.59 10.91 9.37
N TYR A 47 -20.91 12.00 9.62
CA TYR A 47 -19.69 12.01 10.42
C TYR A 47 -19.47 13.39 11.06
N PRO A 48 -18.97 13.48 12.30
CA PRO A 48 -18.72 12.38 13.23
C PRO A 48 -20.01 11.86 13.88
N PRO A 49 -20.01 10.66 14.50
CA PRO A 49 -21.12 10.25 15.34
C PRO A 49 -21.25 11.14 16.60
N ASP A 50 -22.42 11.14 17.24
CA ASP A 50 -22.60 11.87 18.50
C ASP A 50 -21.68 11.33 19.60
N LYS A 51 -21.13 12.24 20.41
CA LYS A 51 -20.14 11.99 21.48
C LYS A 51 -18.79 11.45 20.98
N TYR A 52 -18.46 11.70 19.72
CA TYR A 52 -17.16 11.32 19.16
C TYR A 52 -16.01 12.15 19.74
N THR A 53 -14.83 11.55 19.85
CA THR A 53 -13.62 12.22 20.36
C THR A 53 -12.55 12.25 19.27
N VAL A 54 -12.04 13.44 18.97
CA VAL A 54 -10.94 13.65 18.02
C VAL A 54 -9.68 14.15 18.73
N ALA A 55 -8.51 13.82 18.18
CA ALA A 55 -7.21 14.28 18.69
C ALA A 55 -6.76 15.62 18.09
N PHE A 56 -7.69 16.39 17.54
CA PHE A 56 -7.44 17.56 16.70
C PHE A 56 -8.32 18.73 17.12
N ASP A 57 -7.90 19.94 16.78
CA ASP A 57 -8.64 21.19 16.98
C ASP A 57 -9.71 21.45 15.91
N HIS A 58 -9.92 20.49 15.01
CA HIS A 58 -10.95 20.50 13.99
C HIS A 58 -11.54 19.11 13.84
N VAL A 59 -12.77 19.04 13.31
CA VAL A 59 -13.40 17.80 12.91
C VAL A 59 -13.99 17.93 11.51
N LEU A 60 -13.87 16.86 10.75
CA LEU A 60 -14.60 16.69 9.51
C LEU A 60 -16.08 16.50 9.85
N LEU A 61 -16.94 17.41 9.41
CA LEU A 61 -18.38 17.35 9.64
C LEU A 61 -19.09 17.16 8.31
N GLU A 62 -19.62 15.97 8.10
CA GLU A 62 -20.22 15.54 6.85
C GLU A 62 -21.66 15.10 7.06
N GLY A 63 -22.52 15.41 6.09
CA GLY A 63 -23.91 15.04 6.18
C GLY A 63 -24.75 15.59 5.05
N SER A 64 -26.06 15.58 5.28
CA SER A 64 -27.03 16.14 4.37
C SER A 64 -28.16 16.84 5.11
N VAL A 65 -28.66 17.92 4.51
CA VAL A 65 -29.98 18.50 4.79
C VAL A 65 -30.90 18.24 3.61
N LYS A 66 -32.17 18.66 3.71
CA LYS A 66 -33.08 18.57 2.56
C LYS A 66 -32.57 19.45 1.40
N PRO A 67 -32.69 18.99 0.14
CA PRO A 67 -32.31 19.79 -1.02
C PRO A 67 -32.94 21.18 -1.01
N GLY A 68 -32.15 22.22 -1.32
CA GLY A 68 -32.55 23.62 -1.27
C GLY A 68 -32.66 24.23 0.13
N ALA A 69 -32.43 23.48 1.20
CA ALA A 69 -32.38 24.02 2.56
C ALA A 69 -31.03 24.72 2.82
N THR A 70 -31.04 25.72 3.69
CA THR A 70 -29.80 26.31 4.22
C THR A 70 -29.29 25.51 5.42
N LEU A 71 -28.02 25.68 5.77
CA LEU A 71 -27.42 25.14 6.98
C LEU A 71 -26.65 26.25 7.72
N SER A 72 -26.73 26.27 9.04
CA SER A 72 -25.84 27.05 9.90
C SER A 72 -25.35 26.21 11.08
N ILE A 73 -24.15 26.51 11.58
CA ILE A 73 -23.53 25.85 12.74
C ILE A 73 -23.23 26.92 13.78
N GLY A 74 -23.82 26.80 14.97
CA GLY A 74 -23.67 27.82 16.02
C GLY A 74 -24.13 29.21 15.56
N GLY A 75 -25.10 29.27 14.65
CA GLY A 75 -25.60 30.51 14.03
C GLY A 75 -24.75 31.07 12.89
N GLN A 76 -23.61 30.46 12.56
CA GLN A 76 -22.80 30.85 11.40
C GLN A 76 -23.25 30.09 10.15
N PRO A 77 -23.50 30.75 9.00
CA PRO A 77 -23.82 30.07 7.76
C PRO A 77 -22.77 29.03 7.38
N ALA A 78 -23.20 27.85 6.94
CA ALA A 78 -22.34 26.78 6.46
C ALA A 78 -22.61 26.51 4.97
N GLU A 79 -21.58 26.11 4.24
CA GLU A 79 -21.71 25.75 2.83
C GLU A 79 -22.47 24.43 2.69
N VAL A 80 -23.48 24.45 1.83
CA VAL A 80 -24.30 23.28 1.50
C VAL A 80 -24.60 23.29 0.01
N GLY A 81 -24.45 22.15 -0.64
CA GLY A 81 -24.79 21.98 -2.04
C GLY A 81 -26.30 22.13 -2.28
N ALA A 82 -26.69 22.42 -3.53
CA ALA A 82 -28.11 22.50 -3.89
C ALA A 82 -28.88 21.17 -3.65
N ASP A 83 -28.15 20.06 -3.68
CA ASP A 83 -28.59 18.71 -3.31
C ASP A 83 -28.69 18.48 -1.79
N GLY A 84 -28.31 19.46 -0.97
CA GLY A 84 -28.32 19.37 0.48
C GLY A 84 -27.07 18.75 1.09
N LEU A 85 -26.07 18.33 0.30
CA LEU A 85 -24.85 17.72 0.83
C LEU A 85 -23.89 18.77 1.40
N PHE A 86 -23.28 18.48 2.54
CA PHE A 86 -22.24 19.32 3.13
C PHE A 86 -21.08 18.47 3.64
N ILE A 87 -19.88 19.02 3.50
CA ILE A 87 -18.64 18.52 4.11
C ILE A 87 -17.89 19.75 4.59
N LEU A 88 -17.64 19.82 5.90
CA LEU A 88 -17.18 21.02 6.56
C LEU A 88 -15.96 20.71 7.41
N TRP A 89 -15.03 21.65 7.43
CA TRP A 89 -13.88 21.62 8.33
C TRP A 89 -14.21 22.43 9.58
N GLN A 90 -14.85 21.79 10.55
CA GLN A 90 -15.42 22.49 11.70
C GLN A 90 -14.37 22.68 12.81
N PRO A 91 -14.00 23.92 13.17
CA PRO A 91 -13.11 24.17 14.30
C PRO A 91 -13.76 23.77 15.62
N LEU A 92 -12.93 23.29 16.55
CA LEU A 92 -13.28 22.86 17.89
C LEU A 92 -12.42 23.57 18.93
N GLN A 93 -13.00 23.86 20.09
CA GLN A 93 -12.25 24.24 21.28
C GLN A 93 -11.80 22.96 22.02
N PRO A 94 -10.67 22.97 22.75
CA PRO A 94 -10.31 21.85 23.62
C PRO A 94 -11.42 21.52 24.62
N GLY A 95 -11.76 20.24 24.76
CA GLY A 95 -12.88 19.76 25.58
C GLY A 95 -14.13 19.43 24.77
N GLU A 96 -15.29 19.36 25.44
CA GLU A 96 -16.57 19.05 24.80
C GLU A 96 -17.10 20.28 24.03
N ASN A 97 -17.45 20.08 22.77
CA ASN A 97 -18.09 21.07 21.90
C ASN A 97 -19.51 20.60 21.61
N VAL A 98 -20.50 21.48 21.77
CA VAL A 98 -21.87 21.25 21.33
C VAL A 98 -22.06 22.00 20.02
N LEU A 99 -22.03 21.25 18.91
CA LEU A 99 -22.29 21.78 17.58
C LEU A 99 -23.80 21.82 17.36
N LYS A 100 -24.39 23.01 17.35
CA LYS A 100 -25.80 23.20 17.01
C LYS A 100 -25.94 23.44 15.51
N LEU A 101 -26.52 22.48 14.81
CA LEU A 101 -26.83 22.55 13.38
C LEU A 101 -28.28 23.01 13.23
N ASP A 102 -28.50 24.09 12.49
CA ASP A 102 -29.83 24.61 12.16
C ASP A 102 -30.01 24.60 10.64
N THR A 103 -31.07 23.97 10.14
CA THR A 103 -31.44 23.98 8.72
C THR A 103 -32.76 24.70 8.52
N THR A 104 -32.87 25.50 7.45
CA THR A 104 -34.12 26.17 7.08
C THR A 104 -34.53 25.84 5.65
N LEU A 105 -35.76 25.35 5.48
CA LEU A 105 -36.37 25.10 4.18
C LEU A 105 -37.76 25.74 4.15
N ASN A 106 -38.04 26.59 3.16
CA ASN A 106 -39.33 27.27 3.00
C ASN A 106 -39.83 27.99 4.28
N GLY A 107 -38.90 28.59 5.03
CA GLY A 107 -39.21 29.30 6.29
C GLY A 107 -39.41 28.40 7.52
N VAL A 108 -39.30 27.07 7.37
CA VAL A 108 -39.36 26.12 8.48
C VAL A 108 -37.93 25.77 8.90
N THR A 109 -37.61 26.03 10.17
CA THR A 109 -36.32 25.71 10.75
C THR A 109 -36.38 24.42 11.58
N SER A 110 -35.39 23.55 11.40
CA SER A 110 -35.15 22.36 12.22
C SER A 110 -33.74 22.39 12.80
N SER A 111 -33.56 21.84 13.99
CA SER A 111 -32.28 21.90 14.72
C SER A 111 -31.82 20.51 15.15
N LYS A 112 -30.50 20.32 15.21
CA LYS A 112 -29.84 19.12 15.76
C LYS A 112 -28.60 19.52 16.53
N GLU A 113 -28.41 18.94 17.71
CA GLU A 113 -27.16 19.07 18.46
C GLU A 113 -26.28 17.84 18.26
N LEU A 114 -24.99 18.08 18.08
CA LEU A 114 -23.95 17.05 17.99
C LEU A 114 -22.85 17.37 18.99
N ARG A 115 -22.53 16.41 19.87
CA ARG A 115 -21.43 16.55 20.83
C ARG A 115 -20.15 15.97 20.26
N VAL A 116 -19.10 16.78 20.20
CA VAL A 116 -17.76 16.34 19.76
C VAL A 116 -16.74 16.80 20.79
N THR A 117 -15.92 15.87 21.29
CA THR A 117 -14.85 16.22 22.22
C THR A 117 -13.53 16.34 21.46
N SER A 118 -12.93 17.53 21.50
CA SER A 118 -11.55 17.72 21.05
C SER A 118 -10.61 17.42 22.21
N LYS A 119 -9.70 16.48 22.02
CA LYS A 119 -8.57 16.21 22.93
C LYS A 119 -7.27 16.30 22.14
N PRO A 120 -6.86 17.52 21.71
CA PRO A 120 -5.60 17.68 21.02
C PRO A 120 -4.48 17.11 21.88
N LYS A 121 -3.46 16.52 21.23
CA LYS A 121 -2.26 16.10 21.96
C LYS A 121 -1.72 17.30 22.72
N THR A 122 -1.92 17.31 24.03
CA THR A 122 -1.53 18.42 24.89
C THR A 122 -0.08 18.19 25.29
N VAL A 123 0.78 19.15 24.99
CA VAL A 123 2.14 19.15 25.51
C VAL A 123 2.05 19.45 27.01
N LEU A 124 2.47 18.49 27.83
CA LEU A 124 2.47 18.65 29.29
C LEU A 124 3.45 19.77 29.70
N SER A 125 3.05 20.62 30.65
CA SER A 125 3.85 21.74 31.17
C SER A 125 3.81 21.81 32.69
N GLY A 126 4.83 22.42 33.32
CA GLY A 126 4.89 22.62 34.77
C GLY A 126 5.67 21.50 35.47
N ALA A 127 5.08 20.90 36.51
CA ALA A 127 5.75 19.85 37.29
C ALA A 127 6.08 18.62 36.42
N ALA A 128 7.18 17.94 36.75
CA ALA A 128 7.64 16.76 36.04
C ALA A 128 6.59 15.65 36.07
N GLN A 129 6.23 15.15 34.89
CA GLN A 129 5.33 14.02 34.68
C GLN A 129 5.85 13.18 33.51
N ILE A 130 5.67 11.86 33.60
CA ILE A 130 5.92 10.92 32.51
C ILE A 130 4.59 10.24 32.17
N VAL A 131 4.23 10.22 30.89
CA VAL A 131 2.98 9.63 30.40
C VAL A 131 3.09 8.10 30.49
N GLU A 132 2.23 7.49 31.30
CA GLU A 132 2.16 6.04 31.45
C GLU A 132 1.88 5.36 30.11
N GLY A 133 2.68 4.35 29.75
CA GLY A 133 2.57 3.62 28.49
C GLY A 133 3.34 4.21 27.30
N SER A 134 3.90 5.42 27.42
CA SER A 134 4.79 6.00 26.39
C SER A 134 6.23 5.47 26.45
N VAL A 135 6.57 4.73 27.51
CA VAL A 135 7.93 4.33 27.86
C VAL A 135 8.42 3.16 27.00
N LEU A 136 9.60 3.32 26.39
CA LEU A 136 10.30 2.30 25.62
C LEU A 136 11.54 1.79 26.38
N PRO A 137 11.91 0.49 26.24
CA PRO A 137 11.29 -0.52 25.40
C PRO A 137 9.97 -1.05 25.96
N ALA A 138 9.00 -1.32 25.08
CA ALA A 138 7.67 -1.80 25.47
C ALA A 138 7.61 -3.33 25.70
N ALA A 139 8.58 -4.08 25.17
CA ALA A 139 8.68 -5.53 25.29
C ALA A 139 10.12 -5.94 25.61
N ASP A 140 10.30 -7.13 26.15
CA ASP A 140 11.64 -7.68 26.40
C ASP A 140 12.42 -7.78 25.10
N ARG A 141 13.69 -7.36 25.17
CA ARG A 141 14.66 -7.47 24.09
C ARG A 141 15.87 -8.25 24.58
N VAL A 142 16.14 -9.35 23.89
CA VAL A 142 17.23 -10.29 24.21
C VAL A 142 18.18 -10.33 23.02
N ALA A 143 19.46 -10.05 23.26
CA ALA A 143 20.53 -10.32 22.28
C ALA A 143 21.24 -11.64 22.66
N TYR A 144 21.45 -12.51 21.67
CA TYR A 144 22.13 -13.80 21.89
C TYR A 144 23.65 -13.69 21.79
N LEU A 145 24.14 -12.78 20.95
CA LEU A 145 25.54 -12.42 20.83
C LEU A 145 25.65 -10.90 20.87
N GLN A 146 26.79 -10.37 21.35
CA GLN A 146 27.12 -8.97 21.14
C GLN A 146 27.34 -8.71 19.64
N PRO A 147 26.48 -7.91 18.97
CA PRO A 147 26.65 -7.66 17.56
C PRO A 147 27.91 -6.84 17.26
N ALA A 148 28.67 -7.22 16.23
CA ALA A 148 29.80 -6.41 15.76
C ALA A 148 29.35 -5.09 15.10
N ASN A 149 28.14 -5.07 14.51
CA ASN A 149 27.53 -3.88 13.91
C ASN A 149 26.88 -2.98 14.99
N LEU A 150 27.21 -1.68 14.97
CA LEU A 150 26.62 -0.67 15.87
C LEU A 150 25.10 -0.59 15.77
N GLU A 151 24.50 -0.76 14.58
CA GLU A 151 23.04 -0.69 14.41
C GLU A 151 22.31 -1.81 15.17
N MET A 152 22.90 -3.00 15.23
CA MET A 152 22.32 -4.13 15.97
C MET A 152 22.44 -3.97 17.49
N ARG A 153 23.39 -3.15 17.95
CA ARG A 153 23.57 -2.84 19.37
C ARG A 153 22.63 -1.74 19.86
N GLY A 154 22.11 -0.92 18.95
CA GLY A 154 21.25 0.20 19.26
C GLY A 154 19.84 -0.25 19.66
N VAL A 155 19.39 0.20 20.81
CA VAL A 155 18.03 0.00 21.31
C VAL A 155 17.38 1.37 21.53
N PRO A 156 16.27 1.68 20.84
CA PRO A 156 15.51 2.90 21.12
C PRO A 156 15.02 2.91 22.56
N VAL A 157 15.28 4.00 23.27
CA VAL A 157 14.81 4.27 24.63
C VAL A 157 14.18 5.66 24.65
N GLY A 158 13.12 5.83 25.43
CA GLY A 158 12.44 7.12 25.48
C GLY A 158 11.06 7.06 26.10
N PHE A 159 10.46 8.23 26.26
CA PHE A 159 9.11 8.42 26.80
C PHE A 159 8.54 9.78 26.36
N THR A 160 7.24 9.95 26.54
CA THR A 160 6.56 11.25 26.47
C THR A 160 6.32 11.76 27.89
N GLY A 161 6.57 13.05 28.16
CA GLY A 161 6.42 13.67 29.48
C GLY A 161 6.24 15.19 29.42
N THR A 162 6.39 15.86 30.56
CA THR A 162 6.39 17.33 30.65
C THR A 162 7.55 17.92 29.84
N ALA A 163 7.28 18.89 28.97
CA ALA A 163 8.27 19.51 28.10
C ALA A 163 9.27 20.40 28.86
N GLY A 164 10.45 20.64 28.26
CA GLY A 164 11.46 21.59 28.75
C GLY A 164 12.32 21.12 29.93
N GLY A 165 12.19 19.85 30.34
CA GLY A 165 12.98 19.25 31.41
C GLY A 165 14.28 18.58 30.95
N GLN A 166 15.12 18.21 31.92
CA GLN A 166 16.27 17.35 31.71
C GLN A 166 15.86 15.90 31.98
N ALA A 167 16.08 15.02 30.99
CA ALA A 167 15.73 13.62 31.09
C ALA A 167 16.97 12.72 31.07
N SER A 168 16.93 11.65 31.85
CA SER A 168 17.94 10.60 31.85
C SER A 168 17.32 9.22 32.03
N PHE A 169 18.10 8.18 31.77
CA PHE A 169 17.68 6.80 32.02
C PHE A 169 18.83 5.94 32.58
N ARG A 170 18.47 4.85 33.23
CA ARG A 170 19.36 3.78 33.69
C ARG A 170 18.90 2.44 33.12
N VAL A 171 19.84 1.52 32.92
CA VAL A 171 19.55 0.13 32.54
C VAL A 171 20.13 -0.78 33.63
N GLY A 172 19.29 -1.22 34.56
CA GLY A 172 19.77 -1.78 35.83
C GLY A 172 20.68 -0.76 36.53
N ASP A 173 21.93 -1.17 36.83
CA ASP A 173 22.93 -0.32 37.48
C ASP A 173 23.71 0.59 36.51
N LEU A 174 23.51 0.44 35.20
CA LEU A 174 24.21 1.26 34.20
C LEU A 174 23.55 2.63 34.05
N GLY A 175 24.35 3.69 34.10
CA GLY A 175 23.91 5.08 33.90
C GLY A 175 24.09 5.96 35.15
N PRO A 176 23.48 7.15 35.18
CA PRO A 176 22.45 7.63 34.27
C PRO A 176 23.02 8.07 32.91
N PHE A 177 22.27 7.82 31.85
CA PHE A 177 22.55 8.30 30.50
C PHE A 177 21.55 9.40 30.13
N PRO A 178 21.97 10.47 29.44
CA PRO A 178 21.07 11.56 29.07
C PRO A 178 20.11 11.13 27.95
N LEU A 179 18.92 11.74 27.91
CA LEU A 179 18.00 11.72 26.78
C LEU A 179 17.92 13.12 26.16
N THR A 180 17.52 13.17 24.89
CA THR A 180 17.29 14.42 24.18
C THR A 180 15.79 14.64 24.00
N GLU A 181 15.33 15.86 24.31
CA GLU A 181 14.01 16.33 23.93
C GLU A 181 14.03 16.76 22.46
N GLY A 182 13.51 15.92 21.56
CA GLY A 182 13.50 16.23 20.12
C GLY A 182 12.35 17.14 19.72
N LYS A 183 11.19 16.93 20.34
CA LYS A 183 10.00 17.76 20.26
C LYS A 183 9.51 18.04 21.68
N PRO A 184 8.77 19.13 21.94
CA PRO A 184 8.24 19.42 23.26
C PRO A 184 7.55 18.19 23.89
N GLY A 185 8.11 17.70 24.99
CA GLY A 185 7.64 16.54 25.76
C GLY A 185 8.04 15.17 25.21
N GLU A 186 8.74 15.06 24.08
CA GLU A 186 9.21 13.79 23.51
C GLU A 186 10.72 13.61 23.79
N TYR A 187 11.03 12.76 24.78
CA TYR A 187 12.40 12.45 25.19
C TYR A 187 12.84 11.10 24.61
N ALA A 188 13.90 11.10 23.81
CA ALA A 188 14.38 9.89 23.13
C ALA A 188 15.91 9.80 23.10
N GLY A 189 16.38 8.57 22.93
CA GLY A 189 17.79 8.25 22.76
C GLY A 189 17.96 6.82 22.22
N THR A 190 19.20 6.43 21.98
CA THR A 190 19.56 5.05 21.61
C THR A 190 20.54 4.52 22.64
N PHE A 191 20.16 3.48 23.36
CA PHE A 191 21.05 2.77 24.28
C PHE A 191 21.85 1.72 23.51
N MET A 192 23.16 1.71 23.70
CA MET A 192 24.04 0.73 23.09
C MET A 192 24.24 -0.45 24.02
N LEU A 193 23.75 -1.63 23.61
CA LEU A 193 23.90 -2.84 24.43
C LEU A 193 25.40 -3.11 24.71
N PRO A 194 25.76 -3.37 25.99
CA PRO A 194 27.10 -3.77 26.38
C PRO A 194 27.38 -5.22 25.97
N ALA A 195 28.59 -5.72 26.25
CA ALA A 195 28.97 -7.10 25.91
C ALA A 195 28.16 -8.15 26.68
N GLN A 196 27.79 -7.83 27.92
CA GLN A 196 26.99 -8.68 28.78
C GLN A 196 26.00 -7.80 29.54
N LEU A 197 24.77 -8.26 29.65
CA LEU A 197 23.73 -7.59 30.40
C LEU A 197 22.76 -8.64 30.94
N ALA A 198 22.74 -8.82 32.25
CA ALA A 198 21.65 -9.55 32.89
C ALA A 198 20.32 -8.83 32.63
N ALA A 199 19.22 -9.58 32.56
CA ALA A 199 17.91 -9.01 32.26
C ALA A 199 17.56 -7.85 33.20
N ALA A 200 17.59 -6.63 32.66
CA ALA A 200 17.48 -5.42 33.44
C ALA A 200 16.39 -4.49 32.86
N PRO A 201 15.55 -3.87 33.70
CA PRO A 201 14.61 -2.86 33.24
C PRO A 201 15.33 -1.55 32.89
N VAL A 202 14.63 -0.69 32.15
CA VAL A 202 15.06 0.68 31.88
C VAL A 202 14.27 1.63 32.77
N THR A 203 14.95 2.39 33.62
CA THR A 203 14.34 3.35 34.54
C THR A 203 14.65 4.77 34.07
N PHE A 204 13.62 5.58 33.91
CA PHE A 204 13.67 6.94 33.42
C PHE A 204 13.52 7.94 34.56
N THR A 205 14.14 9.11 34.41
CA THR A 205 13.99 10.24 35.33
C THR A 205 13.89 11.52 34.52
N LEU A 206 12.83 12.28 34.73
CA LEU A 206 12.62 13.62 34.20
C LEU A 206 12.69 14.63 35.35
N THR A 207 13.52 15.66 35.20
CA THR A 207 13.65 16.76 36.15
C THR A 207 13.30 18.07 35.47
N GLN A 208 12.37 18.83 36.02
CA GLN A 208 11.97 20.13 35.50
C GLN A 208 12.81 21.28 36.09
N PRO A 209 12.85 22.47 35.47
CA PRO A 209 13.61 23.62 35.98
C PRO A 209 13.21 24.06 37.40
N ASP A 210 11.97 23.77 37.81
CA ASP A 210 11.46 24.02 39.17
C ASP A 210 11.95 23.00 40.21
N GLY A 211 12.75 22.00 39.80
CA GLY A 211 13.32 20.96 40.64
C GLY A 211 12.41 19.75 40.86
N THR A 212 11.17 19.76 40.35
CA THR A 212 10.29 18.59 40.44
C THR A 212 10.83 17.43 39.61
N THR A 213 10.60 16.19 40.07
CA THR A 213 11.07 14.99 39.40
C THR A 213 9.96 13.97 39.19
N ALA A 214 10.01 13.26 38.07
CA ALA A 214 9.17 12.10 37.78
C ALA A 214 10.03 10.92 37.34
N THR A 215 9.61 9.72 37.73
CA THR A 215 10.29 8.48 37.33
C THR A 215 9.30 7.50 36.72
N ALA A 216 9.78 6.69 35.79
CA ALA A 216 9.01 5.62 35.18
C ALA A 216 9.92 4.45 34.82
N GLN A 217 9.35 3.25 34.73
CA GLN A 217 10.10 2.05 34.37
C GLN A 217 9.49 1.43 33.12
N SER A 218 10.36 0.96 32.21
CA SER A 218 9.94 0.23 31.03
C SER A 218 9.28 -1.09 31.39
N LYS A 219 8.28 -1.50 30.60
CA LYS A 219 7.69 -2.85 30.70
C LYS A 219 8.67 -3.91 30.21
N GLY A 220 9.39 -3.60 29.13
CA GLY A 220 10.42 -4.47 28.57
C GLY A 220 11.74 -4.39 29.34
N LYS A 221 12.42 -5.54 29.43
CA LYS A 221 13.80 -5.66 29.93
C LYS A 221 14.78 -5.81 28.78
N LEU A 222 16.02 -5.37 29.01
CA LEU A 222 17.14 -5.54 28.09
C LEU A 222 18.08 -6.62 28.62
N SER A 223 18.57 -7.49 27.75
CA SER A 223 19.57 -8.51 28.11
C SER A 223 20.50 -8.87 26.95
N VAL A 224 21.69 -9.32 27.30
CA VAL A 224 22.68 -9.92 26.40
C VAL A 224 23.15 -11.22 27.03
N THR A 225 22.78 -12.36 26.42
CA THR A 225 23.00 -13.69 27.00
C THR A 225 24.37 -14.27 26.71
N GLY A 226 24.98 -13.91 25.57
CA GLY A 226 26.29 -14.43 25.16
C GLY A 226 26.28 -15.89 24.68
N THR A 227 25.11 -16.45 24.40
CA THR A 227 24.93 -17.83 23.89
C THR A 227 25.35 -18.01 22.42
N GLY A 228 25.60 -16.91 21.71
CA GLY A 228 25.97 -16.94 20.29
C GLY A 228 24.75 -16.96 19.35
N PRO A 229 24.97 -16.89 18.03
CA PRO A 229 23.87 -16.93 17.06
C PRO A 229 23.14 -18.28 17.11
N ARG A 230 21.84 -18.26 16.84
CA ARG A 230 20.99 -19.44 16.70
C ARG A 230 20.61 -19.63 15.24
N VAL A 231 20.39 -20.87 14.82
CA VAL A 231 19.85 -21.16 13.49
C VAL A 231 18.34 -21.32 13.60
N ALA A 232 17.61 -20.80 12.62
CA ALA A 232 16.17 -21.00 12.51
C ALA A 232 15.82 -21.45 11.09
N GLU A 233 14.78 -22.26 10.98
CA GLU A 233 14.19 -22.65 9.70
C GLU A 233 12.87 -21.90 9.49
N VAL A 234 12.63 -21.46 8.25
CA VAL A 234 11.34 -20.91 7.84
C VAL A 234 10.32 -22.04 7.76
N THR A 235 9.34 -22.01 8.67
CA THR A 235 8.27 -23.02 8.74
C THR A 235 6.93 -22.49 8.26
N ALA A 236 6.76 -21.17 8.13
CA ALA A 236 5.57 -20.61 7.53
C ALA A 236 5.46 -21.00 6.05
N THR A 237 4.27 -21.45 5.66
CA THR A 237 3.89 -21.55 4.25
C THR A 237 3.43 -20.18 3.78
N ILE A 238 4.14 -19.63 2.80
CA ILE A 238 3.78 -18.35 2.17
C ILE A 238 3.07 -18.63 0.86
N ALA A 239 1.82 -18.18 0.78
CA ALA A 239 0.99 -18.40 -0.40
C ALA A 239 1.52 -17.58 -1.60
N GLY A 240 1.43 -18.17 -2.79
CA GLY A 240 1.82 -17.54 -4.05
C GLY A 240 3.33 -17.48 -4.27
N ARG A 241 3.71 -17.40 -5.55
CA ARG A 241 5.08 -17.27 -6.02
C ARG A 241 5.54 -15.81 -6.08
N GLY A 242 4.62 -14.88 -6.35
CA GLY A 242 4.91 -13.44 -6.46
C GLY A 242 4.32 -12.57 -5.35
N LEU A 243 3.73 -13.19 -4.32
CA LEU A 243 3.07 -12.48 -3.23
C LEU A 243 3.93 -12.43 -1.95
N GLN A 244 3.99 -11.24 -1.34
CA GLN A 244 4.55 -11.01 0.00
C GLN A 244 3.44 -10.62 0.96
N ALA A 245 2.89 -11.61 1.66
CA ALA A 245 1.83 -11.39 2.65
C ALA A 245 2.41 -10.71 3.90
N GLY A 246 1.91 -9.53 4.25
CA GLY A 246 2.47 -8.66 5.28
C GLY A 246 2.67 -9.31 6.64
N GLY A 247 1.86 -10.31 7.00
CA GLY A 247 2.01 -11.06 8.25
C GLY A 247 3.22 -12.00 8.29
N GLN A 248 3.85 -12.27 7.14
CA GLN A 248 4.91 -13.28 7.00
C GLN A 248 6.26 -12.68 6.56
N VAL A 249 6.29 -11.42 6.13
CA VAL A 249 7.51 -10.81 5.58
C VAL A 249 8.47 -10.33 6.68
N TRP A 250 9.77 -10.39 6.37
CA TRP A 250 10.83 -9.83 7.21
C TRP A 250 11.14 -8.38 6.85
N ARG A 251 11.33 -7.54 7.87
CA ARG A 251 11.36 -6.08 7.73
C ARG A 251 12.68 -5.47 8.22
N ASN A 252 13.10 -4.35 7.63
CA ASN A 252 14.27 -3.57 8.06
C ASN A 252 13.98 -2.75 9.35
N GLY A 253 13.62 -3.42 10.44
CA GLY A 253 13.15 -2.79 11.67
C GLY A 253 11.64 -2.98 11.91
N ALA A 254 11.20 -2.78 13.15
CA ALA A 254 9.82 -3.01 13.56
C ALA A 254 8.91 -2.00 12.85
N GLY A 255 7.87 -2.49 12.18
CA GLY A 255 6.94 -1.65 11.41
C GLY A 255 7.52 -1.01 10.13
N ARG A 256 8.75 -1.39 9.70
CA ARG A 256 9.39 -0.83 8.50
C ARG A 256 9.11 -1.66 7.24
N ASN A 257 9.68 -1.22 6.11
CA ASN A 257 9.45 -1.80 4.79
C ASN A 257 9.87 -3.28 4.68
N TYR A 258 9.24 -3.96 3.73
CA TYR A 258 9.49 -5.34 3.34
C TYR A 258 10.86 -5.50 2.68
N VAL A 259 11.58 -6.56 3.04
CA VAL A 259 12.96 -6.76 2.52
C VAL A 259 13.18 -8.14 1.94
N VAL A 260 12.72 -9.20 2.61
CA VAL A 260 13.11 -10.59 2.27
C VAL A 260 11.89 -11.47 2.05
N TYR A 261 12.02 -12.36 1.07
CA TYR A 261 11.10 -13.42 0.71
C TYR A 261 11.50 -14.69 1.50
N PRO A 262 10.86 -14.99 2.63
CA PRO A 262 11.11 -16.24 3.34
C PRO A 262 10.40 -17.35 2.57
N ARG A 263 11.09 -18.43 2.21
CA ARG A 263 10.46 -19.63 1.65
C ARG A 263 10.64 -20.78 2.61
N THR A 264 9.60 -21.60 2.76
CA THR A 264 9.60 -22.74 3.68
C THR A 264 10.83 -23.62 3.45
N GLY A 265 11.44 -24.08 4.53
CA GLY A 265 12.69 -24.85 4.53
C GLY A 265 13.96 -24.02 4.42
N ALA A 266 13.88 -22.72 4.11
CA ALA A 266 15.05 -21.85 4.12
C ALA A 266 15.59 -21.67 5.55
N ARG A 267 16.91 -21.69 5.70
CA ARG A 267 17.56 -21.49 7.00
C ARG A 267 18.15 -20.10 7.12
N THR A 268 18.09 -19.54 8.32
CA THR A 268 18.64 -18.22 8.63
C THR A 268 19.28 -18.19 10.01
N VAL A 269 19.93 -17.07 10.31
CA VAL A 269 20.62 -16.83 11.58
C VAL A 269 19.82 -15.84 12.43
N VAL A 270 19.48 -16.25 13.66
CA VAL A 270 18.82 -15.43 14.68
C VAL A 270 19.87 -14.98 15.69
N VAL A 271 19.92 -13.68 15.94
CA VAL A 271 20.91 -13.05 16.84
C VAL A 271 20.26 -12.39 18.05
N GLY A 272 18.95 -12.42 18.12
CA GLY A 272 18.18 -11.92 19.25
C GLY A 272 16.68 -11.99 18.99
N GLU A 273 15.91 -11.40 19.89
CA GLU A 273 14.46 -11.35 19.81
C GLU A 273 13.90 -10.14 20.57
N GLU A 274 12.73 -9.70 20.12
CA GLU A 274 11.96 -8.62 20.76
C GLU A 274 10.46 -8.95 20.64
N GLY A 275 9.80 -9.11 21.79
CA GLY A 275 8.39 -9.50 21.83
C GLY A 275 8.07 -10.72 20.96
N ASN A 276 7.22 -10.53 19.94
CA ASN A 276 6.78 -11.57 19.01
C ASN A 276 7.63 -11.64 17.71
N THR A 277 8.84 -11.08 17.72
CA THR A 277 9.76 -11.12 16.57
C THR A 277 11.13 -11.65 16.95
N TYR A 278 11.78 -12.32 16.01
CA TYR A 278 13.20 -12.61 16.01
C TYR A 278 13.96 -11.52 15.26
N THR A 279 15.14 -11.20 15.77
CA THR A 279 16.15 -10.40 15.08
C THR A 279 16.99 -11.36 14.24
N VAL A 280 16.78 -11.34 12.93
CA VAL A 280 17.46 -12.18 11.94
C VAL A 280 18.62 -11.43 11.32
N GLN A 281 19.81 -12.02 11.36
CA GLN A 281 20.97 -11.51 10.64
C GLN A 281 20.96 -12.08 9.22
N ALA A 282 20.69 -11.23 8.22
CA ALA A 282 20.70 -11.62 6.81
C ALA A 282 22.11 -11.49 6.20
N SER A 283 22.91 -10.54 6.69
CA SER A 283 24.32 -10.38 6.34
C SER A 283 25.10 -9.74 7.50
N GLY A 284 26.42 -9.53 7.34
CA GLY A 284 27.20 -8.79 8.33
C GLY A 284 26.66 -7.37 8.62
N GLY A 285 26.05 -6.73 7.62
CA GLY A 285 25.50 -5.37 7.73
C GLY A 285 23.97 -5.28 7.80
N LEU A 286 23.24 -6.33 7.42
CA LEU A 286 21.78 -6.30 7.33
C LEU A 286 21.10 -7.18 8.37
N THR A 287 20.20 -6.56 9.13
CA THR A 287 19.39 -7.21 10.17
C THR A 287 17.93 -6.94 9.93
N LEU A 288 17.10 -7.95 10.18
CA LEU A 288 15.68 -7.94 9.87
C LEU A 288 14.87 -8.42 11.06
N ASN A 289 13.66 -7.88 11.21
CA ASN A 289 12.68 -8.41 12.14
C ASN A 289 11.80 -9.42 11.43
N ALA A 290 11.86 -10.66 11.90
CA ALA A 290 11.05 -11.77 11.43
C ALA A 290 9.98 -12.11 12.49
N PRO A 291 8.69 -12.21 12.15
CA PRO A 291 7.69 -12.70 13.09
C PRO A 291 8.05 -14.10 13.58
N LYS A 292 7.94 -14.37 14.88
CA LYS A 292 8.24 -15.71 15.44
C LYS A 292 7.37 -16.79 14.82
N SER A 293 6.15 -16.46 14.40
CA SER A 293 5.24 -17.35 13.67
C SER A 293 5.77 -17.83 12.31
N THR A 294 6.85 -17.24 11.79
CA THR A 294 7.45 -17.63 10.51
C THR A 294 8.64 -18.58 10.65
N LEU A 295 9.15 -18.76 11.87
CA LEU A 295 10.44 -19.40 12.14
C LEU A 295 10.32 -20.44 13.26
N THR A 296 11.11 -21.49 13.16
CA THR A 296 11.33 -22.44 14.25
C THR A 296 12.83 -22.52 14.53
N LEU A 297 13.24 -22.27 15.79
CA LEU A 297 14.63 -22.38 16.20
C LEU A 297 15.09 -23.83 16.11
N ALA A 298 16.25 -24.03 15.50
CA ALA A 298 16.96 -25.30 15.53
C ALA A 298 17.62 -25.53 16.91
N PRO A 299 18.02 -26.77 17.23
CA PRO A 299 18.81 -27.07 18.42
C PRO A 299 20.03 -26.16 18.54
N GLU A 300 20.41 -25.82 19.76
CA GLU A 300 21.62 -25.03 20.02
C GLU A 300 22.87 -25.75 19.51
N GLY A 301 23.83 -25.00 18.97
CA GLY A 301 25.02 -25.57 18.32
C GLY A 301 24.81 -26.04 16.88
N THR A 302 23.60 -25.90 16.30
CA THR A 302 23.38 -26.15 14.87
C THR A 302 24.34 -25.30 14.03
N PRO A 303 25.11 -25.90 13.08
CA PRO A 303 26.03 -25.16 12.22
C PRO A 303 25.33 -24.05 11.43
N LEU A 304 26.00 -22.91 11.27
CA LEU A 304 25.47 -21.78 10.52
C LEU A 304 25.14 -22.20 9.07
N PRO A 305 24.00 -21.77 8.52
CA PRO A 305 23.70 -22.00 7.12
C PRO A 305 24.72 -21.21 6.28
N ARG A 306 25.54 -21.91 5.50
CA ARG A 306 26.33 -21.32 4.42
C ARG A 306 26.22 -22.22 3.20
N VAL A 307 25.83 -21.64 2.08
CA VAL A 307 25.69 -22.35 0.81
C VAL A 307 26.64 -21.75 -0.22
N ILE A 308 27.18 -22.60 -1.08
CA ILE A 308 28.00 -22.22 -2.22
C ILE A 308 27.27 -22.70 -3.46
N PHE A 309 27.12 -21.85 -4.48
CA PHE A 309 26.59 -22.26 -5.77
C PHE A 309 27.58 -21.95 -6.89
N THR A 310 27.66 -22.88 -7.84
CA THR A 310 28.64 -22.83 -8.93
C THR A 310 28.00 -22.73 -10.32
N THR A 311 26.69 -22.95 -10.42
CA THR A 311 25.99 -23.08 -11.70
C THR A 311 24.73 -22.24 -11.74
N ILE A 312 24.58 -21.48 -12.81
CA ILE A 312 23.33 -20.81 -13.19
C ILE A 312 22.90 -21.33 -14.56
N ASN A 313 21.65 -21.77 -14.67
CA ASN A 313 21.04 -22.15 -15.95
C ASN A 313 20.00 -21.12 -16.37
N VAL A 314 20.04 -20.70 -17.63
CA VAL A 314 19.09 -19.76 -18.22
C VAL A 314 18.36 -20.45 -19.36
N LYS A 315 17.03 -20.51 -19.26
CA LYS A 315 16.17 -21.15 -20.26
C LYS A 315 15.05 -20.20 -20.69
N ASN A 316 14.61 -20.31 -21.93
CA ASN A 316 13.31 -19.78 -22.35
C ASN A 316 12.36 -20.95 -22.58
N VAL A 317 11.21 -20.93 -21.90
CA VAL A 317 10.18 -21.98 -21.99
C VAL A 317 8.93 -21.49 -22.71
N GLY A 318 9.08 -20.48 -23.57
CA GLY A 318 8.05 -19.95 -24.47
C GLY A 318 7.23 -18.81 -23.86
N THR A 319 6.66 -19.01 -22.67
CA THR A 319 5.87 -17.98 -21.98
C THR A 319 6.71 -17.07 -21.07
N HIS A 320 7.86 -17.56 -20.64
CA HIS A 320 8.78 -16.86 -19.75
C HIS A 320 10.21 -17.38 -19.91
N SER A 321 11.16 -16.59 -19.43
CA SER A 321 12.52 -17.01 -19.17
C SER A 321 12.66 -17.49 -17.73
N GLU A 322 13.51 -18.48 -17.50
CA GLU A 322 13.86 -19.02 -16.18
C GLU A 322 15.34 -18.82 -15.93
N VAL A 323 15.69 -18.19 -14.81
CA VAL A 323 17.05 -18.16 -14.26
C VAL A 323 17.06 -19.11 -13.06
N ARG A 324 17.76 -20.23 -13.19
CA ARG A 324 17.76 -21.34 -12.23
C ARG A 324 19.10 -21.38 -11.52
N VAL A 325 19.09 -21.14 -10.21
CA VAL A 325 20.26 -21.16 -9.35
C VAL A 325 20.27 -22.47 -8.57
N LEU A 326 21.29 -23.30 -8.79
CA LEU A 326 21.43 -24.60 -8.14
C LEU A 326 22.13 -24.42 -6.80
N LEU A 327 21.40 -24.63 -5.70
CA LEU A 327 21.84 -24.41 -4.33
C LEU A 327 21.86 -25.75 -3.58
N PRO A 328 22.87 -26.03 -2.72
CA PRO A 328 22.87 -27.24 -1.92
C PRO A 328 21.81 -27.24 -0.80
N ALA A 329 21.27 -26.06 -0.45
CA ALA A 329 20.17 -25.91 0.49
C ALA A 329 19.41 -24.60 0.25
N ARG A 330 18.17 -24.53 0.75
CA ARG A 330 17.33 -23.32 0.66
C ARG A 330 17.86 -22.20 1.55
N VAL A 331 17.91 -21.01 1.00
CA VAL A 331 18.26 -19.76 1.67
C VAL A 331 17.18 -18.69 1.48
N PRO A 332 17.05 -17.73 2.41
CA PRO A 332 16.25 -16.53 2.20
C PRO A 332 16.83 -15.69 1.06
N PHE A 333 15.98 -15.00 0.33
CA PHE A 333 16.39 -14.16 -0.79
C PHE A 333 15.53 -12.91 -0.93
N THR A 334 15.96 -11.97 -1.77
CA THR A 334 15.12 -10.88 -2.27
C THR A 334 15.31 -10.69 -3.75
N VAL A 335 14.30 -10.14 -4.42
CA VAL A 335 14.36 -9.76 -5.82
C VAL A 335 14.05 -8.27 -5.90
N GLU A 336 15.02 -7.48 -6.35
CA GLU A 336 14.88 -6.05 -6.52
C GLU A 336 14.84 -5.70 -8.01
N GLN A 337 13.78 -5.02 -8.44
CA GLN A 337 13.68 -4.52 -9.80
C GLN A 337 14.41 -3.18 -9.93
N GLN A 338 15.31 -3.08 -10.89
CA GLN A 338 15.97 -1.84 -11.28
C GLN A 338 15.44 -1.37 -12.63
N VAL A 339 15.14 -0.09 -12.75
CA VAL A 339 14.72 0.54 -14.01
C VAL A 339 15.60 1.77 -14.22
N GLY A 340 16.41 1.74 -15.27
CA GLY A 340 17.31 2.82 -15.66
C GLY A 340 17.09 3.27 -17.09
N THR A 341 17.79 4.31 -17.50
CA THR A 341 17.76 4.84 -18.87
C THR A 341 18.33 3.85 -19.90
N SER A 342 19.17 2.91 -19.46
CA SER A 342 19.85 1.89 -20.28
C SER A 342 19.14 0.52 -20.32
N GLY A 343 18.03 0.36 -19.58
CA GLY A 343 17.27 -0.89 -19.54
C GLY A 343 16.65 -1.20 -18.17
N SER A 344 16.02 -2.37 -18.07
CA SER A 344 15.50 -2.93 -16.82
C SER A 344 16.29 -4.16 -16.42
N SER A 345 16.45 -4.39 -15.12
CA SER A 345 17.06 -5.61 -14.59
C SER A 345 16.36 -6.08 -13.31
N LEU A 346 16.61 -7.33 -12.93
CA LEU A 346 16.23 -7.91 -11.65
C LEU A 346 17.50 -8.36 -10.92
N ASP A 347 17.66 -7.90 -9.69
CA ASP A 347 18.74 -8.33 -8.80
C ASP A 347 18.20 -9.35 -7.80
N LEU A 348 18.53 -10.63 -8.00
CA LEU A 348 18.25 -11.70 -7.06
C LEU A 348 19.39 -11.77 -6.04
N ARG A 349 19.15 -11.30 -4.81
CA ARG A 349 20.12 -11.40 -3.70
C ARG A 349 19.81 -12.60 -2.83
N LEU A 350 20.81 -13.45 -2.64
CA LEU A 350 20.77 -14.66 -1.82
C LEU A 350 21.53 -14.40 -0.53
N PHE A 351 20.87 -14.61 0.61
CA PHE A 351 21.49 -14.47 1.92
C PHE A 351 22.14 -15.80 2.33
N HIS A 352 23.11 -15.74 3.24
CA HIS A 352 23.88 -16.91 3.69
C HIS A 352 24.58 -17.67 2.54
N THR A 353 24.94 -16.96 1.47
CA THR A 353 25.39 -17.56 0.20
C THR A 353 26.72 -17.00 -0.27
N ILE A 354 27.55 -17.87 -0.83
CA ILE A 354 28.79 -17.54 -1.56
C ILE A 354 28.58 -17.91 -3.04
N ALA A 355 28.85 -16.96 -3.93
CA ALA A 355 28.90 -17.21 -5.36
C ALA A 355 30.30 -17.68 -5.75
N ASP A 356 30.41 -18.91 -6.25
CA ASP A 356 31.63 -19.49 -6.80
C ASP A 356 31.31 -20.01 -8.21
N VAL A 357 30.74 -19.14 -9.02
CA VAL A 357 30.07 -19.52 -10.26
C VAL A 357 31.08 -19.79 -11.36
N ASP A 358 31.29 -21.07 -11.66
CA ASP A 358 32.12 -21.57 -12.76
C ASP A 358 31.37 -21.56 -14.10
N TYR A 359 30.05 -21.80 -14.09
CA TYR A 359 29.26 -21.99 -15.30
C TYR A 359 27.96 -21.18 -15.29
N ILE A 360 27.76 -20.41 -16.36
CA ILE A 360 26.45 -19.89 -16.76
C ILE A 360 26.10 -20.53 -18.09
N VAL A 361 25.09 -21.39 -18.09
CA VAL A 361 24.63 -22.10 -19.30
C VAL A 361 23.34 -21.44 -19.78
N SER A 362 23.29 -21.02 -21.05
CA SER A 362 22.15 -20.30 -21.61
C SER A 362 21.76 -20.88 -22.98
N ASP A 363 20.48 -21.20 -23.13
CA ASP A 363 19.91 -21.81 -24.34
C ASP A 363 19.58 -20.77 -25.46
N VAL A 364 20.21 -19.57 -25.49
CA VAL A 364 20.06 -18.44 -26.48
C VAL A 364 19.03 -17.34 -26.07
N PRO A 365 19.29 -16.03 -26.31
CA PRO A 365 18.54 -14.87 -25.78
C PRO A 365 17.18 -14.56 -26.45
N GLN A 366 16.48 -15.54 -27.00
CA GLN A 366 15.08 -15.34 -27.34
C GLN A 366 14.29 -15.39 -26.03
N GLY A 367 13.79 -14.27 -25.52
CA GLY A 367 13.04 -14.22 -24.26
C GLY A 367 13.17 -12.88 -23.53
N ALA A 368 12.72 -12.84 -22.27
CA ALA A 368 12.80 -11.65 -21.43
C ALA A 368 14.22 -11.36 -20.93
N VAL A 369 15.03 -12.39 -20.70
CA VAL A 369 16.39 -12.28 -20.15
C VAL A 369 17.40 -12.07 -21.28
N ARG A 370 18.18 -10.98 -21.17
CA ARG A 370 19.26 -10.60 -22.08
C ARG A 370 20.59 -11.20 -21.66
N ASP A 371 20.94 -11.00 -20.39
CA ASP A 371 22.23 -11.40 -19.83
C ASP A 371 22.08 -11.73 -18.34
N VAL A 372 22.96 -12.59 -17.84
CA VAL A 372 23.03 -12.94 -16.42
C VAL A 372 24.48 -12.88 -15.96
N ARG A 373 24.70 -12.11 -14.89
CA ARG A 373 26.01 -11.98 -14.23
C ARG A 373 25.84 -12.14 -12.73
N TRP A 374 26.93 -12.24 -11.99
CA TRP A 374 26.90 -12.42 -10.55
C TRP A 374 27.95 -11.57 -9.85
N THR A 375 27.72 -11.27 -8.57
CA THR A 375 28.67 -10.62 -7.67
C THR A 375 28.59 -11.23 -6.28
N GLN A 376 29.69 -11.15 -5.53
CA GLN A 376 29.68 -11.30 -4.08
C GLN A 376 29.58 -9.91 -3.45
N ASP A 377 28.39 -9.48 -3.06
CA ASP A 377 28.15 -8.12 -2.55
C ASP A 377 28.79 -7.88 -1.18
N ALA A 378 28.77 -8.92 -0.34
CA ALA A 378 29.32 -8.92 1.01
C ALA A 378 29.54 -10.37 1.47
N ASP A 379 30.19 -10.58 2.61
CA ASP A 379 30.26 -11.91 3.22
C ASP A 379 28.84 -12.49 3.44
N GLY A 380 28.60 -13.69 2.88
CA GLY A 380 27.30 -14.35 2.93
C GLY A 380 26.19 -13.70 2.10
N VAL A 381 26.49 -12.76 1.19
CA VAL A 381 25.51 -12.18 0.27
C VAL A 381 26.00 -12.29 -1.17
N ALA A 382 25.40 -13.21 -1.92
CA ALA A 382 25.58 -13.32 -3.35
C ALA A 382 24.44 -12.60 -4.08
N ARG A 383 24.76 -12.01 -5.24
CA ARG A 383 23.76 -11.41 -6.12
C ARG A 383 23.87 -12.01 -7.50
N VAL A 384 22.73 -12.42 -8.05
CA VAL A 384 22.55 -12.75 -9.46
C VAL A 384 21.84 -11.58 -10.12
N HIS A 385 22.55 -10.90 -11.03
CA HIS A 385 22.05 -9.80 -11.82
C HIS A 385 21.45 -10.33 -13.12
N VAL A 386 20.20 -10.01 -13.39
CA VAL A 386 19.45 -10.48 -14.56
C VAL A 386 19.03 -9.27 -15.39
N ASP A 387 19.77 -9.00 -16.46
CA ASP A 387 19.46 -7.92 -17.38
C ASP A 387 18.32 -8.35 -18.31
N LEU A 388 17.36 -7.45 -18.54
CA LEU A 388 16.19 -7.74 -19.37
C LEU A 388 16.29 -7.09 -20.75
N ASN A 389 15.69 -7.73 -21.75
CA ASN A 389 15.57 -7.21 -23.11
C ASN A 389 14.59 -6.02 -23.22
N GLY A 390 13.81 -5.76 -22.17
CA GLY A 390 12.85 -4.66 -22.12
C GLY A 390 12.20 -4.54 -20.73
N PRO A 391 11.12 -3.75 -20.61
CA PRO A 391 10.37 -3.66 -19.36
C PRO A 391 9.86 -5.03 -18.89
N SER A 392 9.88 -5.25 -17.58
CA SER A 392 9.30 -6.46 -16.97
C SER A 392 7.79 -6.48 -17.13
N TRP A 393 7.24 -7.63 -17.57
CA TRP A 393 5.80 -7.92 -17.58
C TRP A 393 5.37 -8.78 -16.39
N GLY A 394 6.26 -8.93 -15.40
CA GLY A 394 6.03 -9.73 -14.21
C GLY A 394 7.12 -10.77 -14.01
N TYR A 395 7.37 -11.09 -12.75
CA TYR A 395 8.32 -12.10 -12.33
C TYR A 395 7.88 -12.78 -11.04
N ASP A 396 8.39 -13.99 -10.81
CA ASP A 396 8.27 -14.69 -9.53
C ASP A 396 9.55 -15.44 -9.19
N ALA A 397 9.77 -15.69 -7.90
CA ALA A 397 10.90 -16.46 -7.43
C ALA A 397 10.46 -17.46 -6.35
N THR A 398 10.74 -18.74 -6.60
CA THR A 398 10.43 -19.84 -5.69
C THR A 398 11.37 -21.02 -5.91
N TYR A 399 11.47 -21.86 -4.88
CA TYR A 399 12.12 -23.16 -4.99
C TYR A 399 11.20 -24.14 -5.72
N GLU A 400 11.73 -24.86 -6.70
CA GLU A 400 11.05 -26.00 -7.35
C GLU A 400 11.25 -27.30 -6.56
N ASP A 401 12.43 -27.43 -5.96
CA ASP A 401 12.83 -28.53 -5.09
C ASP A 401 13.79 -27.99 -4.00
N ASP A 402 14.42 -28.86 -3.22
CA ASP A 402 15.33 -28.47 -2.16
C ASP A 402 16.64 -27.83 -2.64
N HIS A 403 16.90 -27.88 -3.95
CA HIS A 403 18.18 -27.52 -4.55
C HIS A 403 18.09 -26.52 -5.69
N THR A 404 16.89 -26.11 -6.12
CA THR A 404 16.73 -25.26 -7.30
C THR A 404 15.85 -24.06 -6.99
N LEU A 405 16.46 -22.88 -6.89
CA LEU A 405 15.75 -21.62 -6.87
C LEU A 405 15.54 -21.12 -8.30
N VAL A 406 14.29 -20.87 -8.68
CA VAL A 406 13.95 -20.41 -10.03
C VAL A 406 13.36 -19.01 -9.95
N LEU A 407 14.01 -18.06 -10.61
CA LEU A 407 13.45 -16.76 -10.96
C LEU A 407 12.84 -16.85 -12.36
N ARG A 408 11.52 -16.73 -12.44
CA ARG A 408 10.76 -16.69 -13.70
C ARG A 408 10.50 -15.26 -14.09
N VAL A 409 10.78 -14.89 -15.34
CA VAL A 409 10.55 -13.56 -15.89
C VAL A 409 9.67 -13.69 -17.11
N ARG A 410 8.46 -13.12 -17.06
CA ARG A 410 7.49 -13.21 -18.16
C ARG A 410 8.03 -12.58 -19.43
N ASN A 411 7.83 -13.28 -20.54
CA ASN A 411 8.07 -12.70 -21.86
C ASN A 411 7.05 -11.60 -22.12
N ALA A 412 7.46 -10.55 -22.84
CA ALA A 412 6.54 -9.53 -23.28
C ALA A 412 5.41 -10.16 -24.13
N PRO A 413 4.14 -9.78 -23.91
CA PRO A 413 3.05 -10.32 -24.68
C PRO A 413 3.18 -9.91 -26.15
N LYS A 414 2.74 -10.79 -27.06
CA LYS A 414 2.57 -10.43 -28.48
C LYS A 414 1.33 -9.56 -28.59
N LEU A 415 1.50 -8.29 -28.96
CA LEU A 415 0.42 -7.30 -29.04
C LEU A 415 0.14 -6.90 -30.49
N ASP A 416 -1.14 -6.78 -30.84
CA ASP A 416 -1.61 -6.11 -32.06
C ASP A 416 -2.07 -4.71 -31.69
N ALA A 417 -1.39 -3.68 -32.20
CA ALA A 417 -1.74 -2.29 -31.93
C ALA A 417 -3.17 -1.92 -32.37
N ARG A 418 -3.81 -2.67 -33.28
CA ARG A 418 -5.21 -2.43 -33.70
C ARG A 418 -6.24 -3.02 -32.74
N GLN A 419 -5.89 -4.14 -32.09
CA GLN A 419 -6.73 -4.83 -31.11
C GLN A 419 -5.91 -5.15 -29.85
N PRO A 420 -5.41 -4.13 -29.12
CA PRO A 420 -4.38 -4.30 -28.11
C PRO A 420 -4.82 -5.10 -26.88
N LEU A 421 -6.14 -5.22 -26.66
CA LEU A 421 -6.74 -5.98 -25.56
C LEU A 421 -7.10 -7.43 -25.93
N SER A 422 -7.06 -7.80 -27.21
CA SER A 422 -7.52 -9.11 -27.67
C SER A 422 -6.72 -10.25 -27.03
N GLY A 423 -7.44 -11.15 -26.35
CA GLY A 423 -6.87 -12.31 -25.65
C GLY A 423 -6.04 -11.97 -24.42
N ARG A 424 -6.02 -10.70 -23.96
CA ARG A 424 -5.35 -10.31 -22.71
C ARG A 424 -6.17 -10.71 -21.50
N THR A 425 -5.55 -11.30 -20.49
CA THR A 425 -6.21 -11.63 -19.22
C THR A 425 -6.02 -10.49 -18.23
N ILE A 426 -7.11 -9.81 -17.86
CA ILE A 426 -7.07 -8.70 -16.90
C ILE A 426 -7.90 -9.10 -15.68
N VAL A 427 -7.28 -9.08 -14.50
CA VAL A 427 -8.01 -9.25 -13.25
C VAL A 427 -8.40 -7.90 -12.72
N LEU A 428 -9.70 -7.70 -12.54
CA LEU A 428 -10.27 -6.52 -11.91
C LEU A 428 -10.69 -6.86 -10.48
N ASP A 429 -10.32 -6.00 -9.55
CA ASP A 429 -10.65 -6.14 -8.15
C ASP A 429 -11.56 -4.98 -7.71
N PRO A 430 -12.88 -5.19 -7.62
CA PRO A 430 -13.75 -4.22 -6.99
C PRO A 430 -13.42 -4.13 -5.49
N GLY A 431 -12.96 -2.97 -5.03
CA GLY A 431 -12.53 -2.76 -3.65
C GLY A 431 -13.55 -3.20 -2.61
N HIS A 432 -13.08 -3.71 -1.47
CA HIS A 432 -13.92 -4.11 -0.33
C HIS A 432 -14.95 -5.21 -0.63
N GLY A 433 -16.11 -5.25 0.04
CA GLY A 433 -17.18 -6.24 -0.15
C GLY A 433 -17.56 -6.99 1.14
N GLY A 434 -18.82 -7.41 1.24
CA GLY A 434 -19.36 -8.06 2.43
C GLY A 434 -19.25 -7.16 3.66
N ASP A 435 -18.51 -7.60 4.67
CA ASP A 435 -18.35 -6.85 5.93
C ASP A 435 -17.33 -5.70 5.82
N GLU A 436 -16.57 -5.63 4.71
CA GLU A 436 -15.69 -4.51 4.42
C GLU A 436 -16.50 -3.43 3.68
N PHE A 437 -16.88 -2.36 4.36
CA PHE A 437 -17.67 -1.27 3.77
C PHE A 437 -16.84 -0.32 2.89
N GLY A 438 -15.55 -0.19 3.20
CA GLY A 438 -14.64 0.81 2.64
C GLY A 438 -14.86 2.20 3.21
N GLY A 439 -14.32 3.22 2.54
CA GLY A 439 -14.55 4.61 2.88
C GLY A 439 -16.01 5.03 2.68
N ALA A 440 -16.37 6.18 3.24
CA ALA A 440 -17.66 6.80 3.00
C ALA A 440 -17.53 8.32 3.10
N GLY A 441 -18.50 9.02 2.52
CA GLY A 441 -18.63 10.48 2.59
C GLY A 441 -19.94 10.91 3.26
N PRO A 442 -20.47 12.11 2.93
CA PRO A 442 -21.58 12.77 3.63
C PRO A 442 -22.92 12.02 3.62
N LEU A 443 -23.05 11.00 2.77
CA LEU A 443 -24.25 10.17 2.72
C LEU A 443 -24.07 8.84 3.46
N ARG A 444 -22.87 8.45 3.89
CA ARG A 444 -22.55 7.08 4.35
C ARG A 444 -22.77 5.99 3.30
N VAL A 445 -22.81 6.34 2.01
CA VAL A 445 -22.80 5.33 0.95
C VAL A 445 -21.49 4.55 1.06
N PRO A 446 -21.53 3.22 1.30
CA PRO A 446 -20.32 2.42 1.39
C PRO A 446 -19.60 2.41 0.05
N GLU A 447 -18.29 2.65 0.06
CA GLU A 447 -17.42 2.55 -1.13
C GLU A 447 -17.67 1.26 -1.91
N LYS A 448 -17.81 0.12 -1.22
CA LYS A 448 -18.06 -1.19 -1.85
C LYS A 448 -19.24 -1.19 -2.84
N ASN A 449 -20.27 -0.38 -2.56
CA ASN A 449 -21.52 -0.29 -3.34
C ASN A 449 -21.35 0.60 -4.57
N LEU A 450 -20.35 1.48 -4.57
CA LEU A 450 -19.98 2.31 -5.72
C LEU A 450 -19.00 1.57 -6.62
N MET A 451 -18.02 0.89 -6.02
CA MET A 451 -16.93 0.23 -6.75
C MET A 451 -17.36 -1.05 -7.45
N LEU A 452 -18.29 -1.83 -6.89
CA LEU A 452 -18.79 -3.04 -7.55
C LEU A 452 -19.43 -2.75 -8.92
N PRO A 453 -20.51 -1.95 -9.03
CA PRO A 453 -21.15 -1.69 -10.31
C PRO A 453 -20.23 -0.96 -11.29
N LEU A 454 -19.37 -0.05 -10.81
CA LEU A 454 -18.37 0.60 -11.65
C LEU A 454 -17.40 -0.42 -12.27
N THR A 455 -16.88 -1.35 -11.46
CA THR A 455 -15.91 -2.34 -11.91
C THR A 455 -16.54 -3.38 -12.84
N LEU A 456 -17.78 -3.78 -12.59
CA LEU A 456 -18.55 -4.63 -13.51
C LEU A 456 -18.68 -3.96 -14.88
N ARG A 457 -18.95 -2.66 -14.92
CA ARG A 457 -19.03 -1.92 -16.17
C ARG A 457 -17.68 -1.80 -16.89
N VAL A 458 -16.58 -1.59 -16.16
CA VAL A 458 -15.22 -1.67 -16.74
C VAL A 458 -14.98 -3.05 -17.34
N ALA A 459 -15.40 -4.12 -16.66
CA ALA A 459 -15.24 -5.49 -17.15
C ALA A 459 -15.96 -5.72 -18.48
N GLU A 460 -17.20 -5.24 -18.62
CA GLU A 460 -17.97 -5.31 -19.87
C GLU A 460 -17.23 -4.60 -21.02
N LEU A 461 -16.82 -3.34 -20.82
CA LEU A 461 -16.13 -2.55 -21.83
C LEU A 461 -14.80 -3.19 -22.30
N LEU A 462 -14.07 -3.82 -21.38
CA LEU A 462 -12.85 -4.55 -21.72
C LEU A 462 -13.14 -5.86 -22.47
N ARG A 463 -14.20 -6.59 -22.08
CA ARG A 463 -14.65 -7.81 -22.78
C ARG A 463 -15.12 -7.51 -24.20
N GLU A 464 -15.84 -6.42 -24.42
CA GLU A 464 -16.23 -5.93 -25.75
C GLU A 464 -15.02 -5.66 -26.66
N LYS A 465 -13.87 -5.30 -26.08
CA LYS A 465 -12.60 -5.08 -26.77
C LYS A 465 -11.73 -6.35 -26.88
N GLY A 466 -12.27 -7.51 -26.50
CA GLY A 466 -11.64 -8.82 -26.66
C GLY A 466 -10.76 -9.28 -25.48
N ALA A 467 -10.77 -8.58 -24.34
CA ALA A 467 -10.05 -9.03 -23.15
C ALA A 467 -10.80 -10.16 -22.42
N ASN A 468 -10.03 -11.09 -21.84
CA ASN A 468 -10.50 -12.06 -20.87
C ASN A 468 -10.50 -11.40 -19.47
N VAL A 469 -11.64 -10.91 -19.01
CA VAL A 469 -11.74 -10.25 -17.70
C VAL A 469 -12.19 -11.20 -16.61
N VAL A 470 -11.38 -11.31 -15.56
CA VAL A 470 -11.66 -12.06 -14.33
C VAL A 470 -11.90 -11.08 -13.19
N LEU A 471 -12.93 -11.29 -12.38
CA LEU A 471 -13.26 -10.45 -11.23
C LEU A 471 -12.89 -11.17 -9.93
N THR A 472 -12.34 -10.45 -8.95
CA THR A 472 -12.11 -11.02 -7.60
C THR A 472 -13.43 -11.26 -6.86
N ARG A 473 -14.47 -10.49 -7.19
CA ARG A 473 -15.85 -10.68 -6.76
C ARG A 473 -16.82 -10.11 -7.80
N GLU A 474 -17.97 -10.76 -7.96
CA GLU A 474 -19.06 -10.29 -8.84
C GLU A 474 -20.30 -9.83 -8.06
N GLY A 475 -20.28 -10.01 -6.73
CA GLY A 475 -21.35 -9.62 -5.80
C GLY A 475 -20.81 -8.97 -4.53
N ASP A 476 -21.72 -8.63 -3.63
CA ASP A 476 -21.38 -8.09 -2.31
C ASP A 476 -20.98 -9.23 -1.34
N VAL A 477 -19.74 -9.68 -1.47
CA VAL A 477 -19.17 -10.78 -0.67
C VAL A 477 -17.80 -10.40 -0.12
N THR A 478 -17.50 -10.83 1.10
CA THR A 478 -16.19 -10.63 1.72
C THR A 478 -15.15 -11.45 0.95
N THR A 479 -14.13 -10.77 0.39
CA THR A 479 -13.02 -11.41 -0.32
C THR A 479 -11.71 -11.13 0.41
N PRO A 480 -11.10 -12.12 1.09
CA PRO A 480 -9.88 -11.92 1.86
C PRO A 480 -8.78 -11.26 1.01
N ILE A 481 -8.12 -10.24 1.58
CA ILE A 481 -7.21 -9.36 0.84
C ILE A 481 -6.12 -10.09 0.05
N TYR A 482 -5.62 -11.23 0.54
CA TYR A 482 -4.57 -12.00 -0.12
C TYR A 482 -5.10 -13.01 -1.15
N ASN A 483 -6.40 -13.36 -1.11
CA ASN A 483 -6.99 -14.20 -2.15
C ASN A 483 -7.11 -13.44 -3.49
N ARG A 484 -7.32 -12.12 -3.42
CA ARG A 484 -7.43 -11.24 -4.58
C ARG A 484 -6.19 -11.29 -5.51
N PRO A 485 -4.95 -11.05 -5.03
CA PRO A 485 -3.77 -11.19 -5.87
C PRO A 485 -3.40 -12.65 -6.20
N LEU A 486 -3.73 -13.61 -5.33
CA LEU A 486 -3.52 -15.03 -5.63
C LEU A 486 -4.37 -15.50 -6.81
N LEU A 487 -5.59 -14.99 -6.94
CA LEU A 487 -6.42 -15.23 -8.13
C LEU A 487 -5.72 -14.72 -9.40
N ALA A 488 -5.07 -13.57 -9.36
CA ALA A 488 -4.33 -13.04 -10.50
C ALA A 488 -3.12 -13.89 -10.87
N GLU A 489 -2.40 -14.41 -9.88
CA GLU A 489 -1.33 -15.38 -10.10
C GLU A 489 -1.88 -16.69 -10.70
N GLU A 490 -2.96 -17.24 -10.13
CA GLU A 490 -3.60 -18.49 -10.59
C GLU A 490 -4.06 -18.39 -12.05
N LYS A 491 -4.68 -17.26 -12.42
CA LYS A 491 -5.15 -17.02 -13.79
C LYS A 491 -4.06 -16.58 -14.76
N ASN A 492 -2.80 -16.54 -14.30
CA ASN A 492 -1.66 -16.03 -15.06
C ASN A 492 -1.96 -14.66 -15.70
N ALA A 493 -2.66 -13.79 -14.98
CA ALA A 493 -3.14 -12.51 -15.51
C ALA A 493 -2.00 -11.66 -16.10
N ASP A 494 -2.29 -10.93 -17.17
CA ASP A 494 -1.39 -9.93 -17.73
C ASP A 494 -1.36 -8.68 -16.83
N LEU A 495 -2.49 -8.34 -16.18
CA LEU A 495 -2.63 -7.19 -15.27
C LEU A 495 -3.55 -7.51 -14.09
N LEU A 496 -3.27 -6.87 -12.94
CA LEU A 496 -4.19 -6.75 -11.80
C LEU A 496 -4.51 -5.28 -11.57
N VAL A 497 -5.79 -4.92 -11.59
CA VAL A 497 -6.27 -3.54 -11.40
C VAL A 497 -7.32 -3.54 -10.29
N SER A 498 -6.98 -2.98 -9.14
CA SER A 498 -7.92 -2.77 -8.04
C SER A 498 -8.56 -1.39 -8.18
N ILE A 499 -9.87 -1.30 -7.98
CA ILE A 499 -10.68 -0.09 -8.20
C ILE A 499 -11.37 0.28 -6.89
N HIS A 500 -11.00 1.45 -6.38
CA HIS A 500 -11.36 2.01 -5.08
C HIS A 500 -11.83 3.48 -5.21
N ALA A 501 -12.32 4.04 -4.11
CA ALA A 501 -12.52 5.48 -3.97
C ALA A 501 -12.02 5.94 -2.60
N ASN A 502 -11.29 7.06 -2.60
CA ASN A 502 -10.55 7.53 -1.44
C ASN A 502 -11.47 8.22 -0.43
N ALA A 503 -11.05 8.30 0.82
CA ALA A 503 -11.70 9.10 1.84
C ALA A 503 -10.65 9.67 2.80
N LEU A 504 -10.81 10.91 3.23
CA LEU A 504 -9.86 11.56 4.11
C LEU A 504 -10.08 11.15 5.57
N PRO A 505 -9.00 10.94 6.35
CA PRO A 505 -9.10 10.68 7.79
C PRO A 505 -9.33 11.98 8.57
N ASP A 506 -9.64 11.83 9.87
CA ASP A 506 -9.61 12.96 10.81
C ASP A 506 -8.27 13.71 10.78
N GLY A 507 -8.32 15.01 11.05
CA GLY A 507 -7.13 15.86 11.11
C GLY A 507 -6.67 16.39 9.76
N VAL A 508 -7.37 16.07 8.67
CA VAL A 508 -7.06 16.54 7.31
C VAL A 508 -8.22 17.37 6.79
N ASP A 509 -7.91 18.59 6.32
CA ASP A 509 -8.87 19.47 5.68
C ASP A 509 -9.43 18.80 4.39
N PRO A 510 -10.75 18.61 4.26
CA PRO A 510 -11.37 18.01 3.09
C PRO A 510 -11.09 18.78 1.78
N ALA A 511 -10.78 20.07 1.84
CA ALA A 511 -10.41 20.87 0.67
C ALA A 511 -8.97 20.62 0.19
N SER A 512 -8.14 19.96 1.00
CA SER A 512 -6.70 19.78 0.71
C SER A 512 -6.40 18.75 -0.38
N LYS A 513 -7.33 17.83 -0.66
CA LYS A 513 -7.15 16.78 -1.66
C LYS A 513 -8.45 16.51 -2.40
N ARG A 514 -8.33 16.24 -3.69
CA ARG A 514 -9.44 15.85 -4.57
C ARG A 514 -8.92 15.15 -5.80
N GLY A 515 -9.79 14.40 -6.47
CA GLY A 515 -9.48 13.81 -7.77
C GLY A 515 -9.11 12.34 -7.75
N ALA A 516 -8.86 11.83 -8.96
CA ALA A 516 -8.38 10.47 -9.15
C ALA A 516 -6.89 10.36 -8.82
N GLY A 517 -6.48 9.24 -8.22
CA GLY A 517 -5.08 8.89 -7.98
C GLY A 517 -4.80 7.44 -8.34
N VAL A 518 -3.61 7.14 -8.85
CA VAL A 518 -3.21 5.75 -9.18
C VAL A 518 -1.98 5.34 -8.40
N TYR A 519 -2.10 4.22 -7.70
CA TYR A 519 -1.12 3.69 -6.77
C TYR A 519 -0.40 2.49 -7.39
N TYR A 520 0.92 2.45 -7.23
CA TYR A 520 1.77 1.33 -7.66
C TYR A 520 2.82 1.02 -6.57
N TYR A 521 3.48 -0.13 -6.69
CA TYR A 521 4.59 -0.52 -5.81
C TYR A 521 5.79 -0.98 -6.62
N ASN A 522 5.60 -2.00 -7.45
CA ASN A 522 6.70 -2.50 -8.28
C ASN A 522 6.96 -1.57 -9.48
N PRO A 523 8.24 -1.27 -9.82
CA PRO A 523 8.57 -0.39 -10.95
C PRO A 523 7.93 -0.80 -12.29
N GLN A 524 7.72 -2.10 -12.53
CA GLN A 524 7.01 -2.60 -13.73
C GLN A 524 5.59 -2.04 -13.92
N ALA A 525 4.94 -1.58 -12.85
CA ALA A 525 3.60 -1.01 -12.90
C ALA A 525 3.59 0.52 -13.10
N ARG A 526 4.76 1.18 -13.10
CA ARG A 526 4.82 2.66 -13.15
C ARG A 526 4.21 3.22 -14.43
N THR A 527 4.59 2.69 -15.60
CA THR A 527 4.04 3.16 -16.88
C THR A 527 2.52 2.96 -16.94
N LEU A 528 2.01 1.84 -16.45
CA LEU A 528 0.57 1.60 -16.36
C LEU A 528 -0.13 2.65 -15.49
N ALA A 529 0.45 2.96 -14.33
CA ALA A 529 -0.08 3.96 -13.42
C ALA A 529 -0.09 5.36 -14.05
N ASP A 530 0.99 5.76 -14.71
CA ASP A 530 1.09 7.05 -15.41
C ASP A 530 0.06 7.14 -16.55
N THR A 531 -0.10 6.09 -17.37
CA THR A 531 -1.08 6.07 -18.48
C THR A 531 -2.53 6.14 -17.97
N LEU A 532 -2.85 5.42 -16.89
CA LEU A 532 -4.17 5.48 -16.26
C LEU A 532 -4.46 6.85 -15.67
N GLN A 533 -3.53 7.42 -14.90
CA GLN A 533 -3.69 8.75 -14.31
C GLN A 533 -3.89 9.82 -15.38
N ALA A 534 -3.05 9.82 -16.42
CA ALA A 534 -3.15 10.77 -17.52
C ALA A 534 -4.51 10.66 -18.24
N THR A 535 -5.00 9.43 -18.45
CA THR A 535 -6.30 9.20 -19.10
C THR A 535 -7.47 9.64 -18.22
N LEU A 536 -7.41 9.36 -16.92
CA LEU A 536 -8.44 9.80 -15.96
C LEU A 536 -8.51 11.33 -15.92
N VAL A 537 -7.38 12.02 -15.80
CA VAL A 537 -7.33 13.49 -15.79
C VAL A 537 -7.80 14.10 -17.11
N GLU A 538 -7.44 13.50 -18.25
CA GLU A 538 -7.88 13.96 -19.58
C GLU A 538 -9.40 13.81 -19.75
N LYS A 539 -9.98 12.68 -19.32
CA LYS A 539 -11.40 12.38 -19.55
C LYS A 539 -12.33 12.91 -18.46
N LEU A 540 -11.80 13.19 -17.27
CA LEU A 540 -12.56 13.59 -16.09
C LEU A 540 -11.91 14.80 -15.40
N PRO A 541 -11.66 15.92 -16.12
CA PRO A 541 -10.96 17.08 -15.56
C PRO A 541 -11.71 17.72 -14.38
N ASP A 542 -13.03 17.54 -14.30
CA ASP A 542 -13.90 18.02 -13.23
C ASP A 542 -13.75 17.25 -11.91
N ILE A 543 -13.25 16.02 -11.94
CA ILE A 543 -13.02 15.18 -10.75
C ILE A 543 -11.82 15.69 -9.96
N GLY A 544 -10.76 16.10 -10.65
CA GLY A 544 -9.48 16.55 -10.08
C GLY A 544 -8.34 15.57 -10.33
N ASN A 545 -7.17 15.85 -9.74
CA ASN A 545 -5.94 15.10 -9.95
C ASN A 545 -5.19 14.93 -8.62
N ASP A 546 -5.17 13.71 -8.08
CA ASP A 546 -4.38 13.33 -6.90
C ASP A 546 -3.01 12.74 -7.29
N GLY A 547 -2.80 12.42 -8.57
CA GLY A 547 -1.50 12.04 -9.12
C GLY A 547 -1.18 10.55 -9.02
N VAL A 548 0.10 10.22 -9.23
CA VAL A 548 0.62 8.84 -9.22
C VAL A 548 1.43 8.62 -7.96
N HIS A 549 1.08 7.60 -7.17
CA HIS A 549 1.64 7.36 -5.85
C HIS A 549 2.37 6.03 -5.76
N TYR A 550 3.58 6.05 -5.19
CA TYR A 550 4.21 4.82 -4.71
C TYR A 550 3.67 4.48 -3.33
N GLN A 551 3.04 3.32 -3.16
CA GLN A 551 2.52 2.90 -1.86
C GLN A 551 2.52 1.39 -1.68
N ASN A 552 2.80 0.98 -0.44
CA ASN A 552 2.90 -0.40 -0.02
C ASN A 552 1.51 -1.04 0.25
N LEU A 553 0.68 -1.14 -0.78
CA LEU A 553 -0.67 -1.73 -0.73
C LEU A 553 -0.66 -3.20 -1.11
N ALA A 554 -1.52 -4.01 -0.50
CA ALA A 554 -1.54 -5.46 -0.75
C ALA A 554 -1.81 -5.83 -2.22
N LEU A 555 -2.60 -5.02 -2.92
CA LEU A 555 -2.96 -5.22 -4.33
C LEU A 555 -1.94 -4.65 -5.31
N THR A 556 -1.01 -3.81 -4.88
CA THR A 556 0.07 -3.28 -5.73
C THR A 556 1.37 -4.08 -5.60
N ARG A 557 1.54 -4.80 -4.48
CA ARG A 557 2.71 -5.64 -4.16
C ARG A 557 2.98 -6.85 -5.07
N PRO A 558 1.99 -7.54 -5.67
CA PRO A 558 2.28 -8.75 -6.44
C PRO A 558 3.30 -8.49 -7.56
N THR A 559 4.27 -9.39 -7.70
CA THR A 559 5.32 -9.27 -8.72
C THR A 559 5.00 -10.01 -10.01
N THR A 560 4.10 -10.99 -9.96
CA THR A 560 3.78 -11.90 -11.09
C THR A 560 3.19 -11.20 -12.30
N GLN A 561 2.65 -10.00 -12.14
CA GLN A 561 2.14 -9.13 -13.20
C GLN A 561 2.20 -7.65 -12.73
N PRO A 562 2.22 -6.66 -13.65
CA PRO A 562 1.99 -5.27 -13.27
C PRO A 562 0.65 -5.13 -12.55
N SER A 563 0.69 -4.53 -11.37
CA SER A 563 -0.45 -4.42 -10.47
C SER A 563 -0.59 -2.98 -9.96
N VAL A 564 -1.78 -2.41 -10.10
CA VAL A 564 -2.10 -1.03 -9.70
C VAL A 564 -3.41 -0.99 -8.90
N LEU A 565 -3.56 0.06 -8.10
CA LEU A 565 -4.81 0.40 -7.44
C LEU A 565 -5.23 1.81 -7.87
N ILE A 566 -6.45 1.96 -8.34
CA ILE A 566 -7.03 3.23 -8.75
C ILE A 566 -7.93 3.72 -7.62
N GLU A 567 -7.58 4.85 -7.03
CA GLU A 567 -8.52 5.66 -6.26
C GLU A 567 -9.25 6.58 -7.23
N THR A 568 -10.49 6.23 -7.57
CA THR A 568 -11.25 6.89 -8.64
C THR A 568 -11.54 8.36 -8.33
N ALA A 569 -11.86 8.67 -7.08
CA ALA A 569 -12.21 10.01 -6.61
C ALA A 569 -12.18 10.03 -5.06
N PHE A 570 -12.33 11.19 -4.43
CA PHE A 570 -12.52 11.29 -2.97
C PHE A 570 -14.01 11.31 -2.61
N LEU A 571 -14.48 10.36 -1.81
CA LEU A 571 -15.83 10.32 -1.26
C LEU A 571 -16.11 11.50 -0.31
N THR A 572 -15.04 12.05 0.28
CA THR A 572 -15.05 13.27 1.11
C THR A 572 -14.99 14.57 0.29
N ASP A 573 -15.17 14.49 -1.04
CA ASP A 573 -15.45 15.63 -1.92
C ASP A 573 -16.88 15.46 -2.47
N PRO A 574 -17.82 16.41 -2.23
CA PRO A 574 -19.22 16.22 -2.60
C PRO A 574 -19.43 16.11 -4.12
N GLN A 575 -18.59 16.76 -4.92
CA GLN A 575 -18.68 16.69 -6.38
C GLN A 575 -18.23 15.32 -6.90
N ASN A 576 -17.17 14.77 -6.33
CA ASN A 576 -16.63 13.45 -6.61
C ASN A 576 -17.67 12.38 -6.24
N LEU A 577 -18.24 12.46 -5.04
CA LEU A 577 -19.30 11.55 -4.58
C LEU A 577 -20.52 11.57 -5.50
N ARG A 578 -21.00 12.77 -5.90
CA ARG A 578 -22.12 12.91 -6.85
C ARG A 578 -21.87 12.16 -8.15
N GLN A 579 -20.67 12.28 -8.72
CA GLN A 579 -20.32 11.60 -9.95
C GLN A 579 -20.34 10.07 -9.76
N LEU A 580 -19.72 9.56 -8.69
CA LEU A 580 -19.70 8.13 -8.39
C LEU A 580 -21.09 7.55 -8.08
N MET A 581 -22.00 8.35 -7.53
CA MET A 581 -23.37 7.93 -7.24
C MET A 581 -24.29 7.92 -8.46
N SER A 582 -23.99 8.70 -9.49
CA SER A 582 -24.80 8.77 -10.72
C SER A 582 -24.42 7.68 -11.73
N ASP A 583 -25.40 7.16 -12.48
CA ASP A 583 -25.14 6.22 -13.58
C ASP A 583 -24.22 6.85 -14.64
N THR A 584 -24.49 8.10 -15.04
CA THR A 584 -23.69 8.83 -16.02
C THR A 584 -22.25 9.02 -15.56
N GLY A 585 -22.03 9.41 -14.30
CA GLY A 585 -20.69 9.59 -13.76
C GLY A 585 -19.93 8.27 -13.67
N ARG A 586 -20.57 7.18 -13.20
CA ARG A 586 -19.96 5.83 -13.24
C ARG A 586 -19.61 5.38 -14.65
N GLU A 587 -20.47 5.64 -15.64
CA GLU A 587 -20.17 5.33 -17.04
C GLU A 587 -18.94 6.10 -17.54
N ARG A 588 -18.82 7.39 -17.20
CA ARG A 588 -17.64 8.21 -17.54
C ARG A 588 -16.36 7.63 -16.92
N PHE A 589 -16.39 7.24 -15.65
CA PHE A 589 -15.26 6.57 -14.98
C PHE A 589 -14.93 5.24 -15.67
N ALA A 590 -15.93 4.40 -15.95
CA ALA A 590 -15.72 3.11 -16.56
C ALA A 590 -15.05 3.22 -17.95
N GLN A 591 -15.53 4.16 -18.77
CA GLN A 591 -14.95 4.46 -20.07
C GLN A 591 -13.51 4.99 -19.96
N ALA A 592 -13.23 5.88 -19.02
CA ALA A 592 -11.88 6.42 -18.81
C ALA A 592 -10.88 5.34 -18.38
N ILE A 593 -11.27 4.46 -17.44
CA ILE A 593 -10.44 3.34 -16.99
C ILE A 593 -10.19 2.35 -18.14
N ALA A 594 -11.25 1.93 -18.84
CA ALA A 594 -11.13 1.01 -19.97
C ALA A 594 -10.23 1.58 -21.09
N LEU A 595 -10.38 2.87 -21.40
CA LEU A 595 -9.52 3.57 -22.36
C LEU A 595 -8.06 3.65 -21.89
N GLY A 596 -7.80 3.90 -20.61
CA GLY A 596 -6.45 3.97 -20.06
C GLY A 596 -5.72 2.63 -20.15
N LEU A 597 -6.43 1.52 -19.87
CA LEU A 597 -5.91 0.17 -20.06
C LEU A 597 -5.65 -0.13 -21.54
N GLU A 598 -6.56 0.23 -22.42
CA GLU A 598 -6.39 0.07 -23.87
C GLU A 598 -5.16 0.85 -24.39
N ARG A 599 -4.99 2.10 -23.95
CA ARG A 599 -3.84 2.95 -24.30
C ARG A 599 -2.53 2.34 -23.83
N PHE A 600 -2.48 1.83 -22.60
CA PHE A 600 -1.28 1.17 -22.07
C PHE A 600 -0.81 0.02 -22.98
N TYR A 601 -1.71 -0.88 -23.36
CA TYR A 601 -1.36 -1.98 -24.27
C TYR A 601 -1.04 -1.49 -25.69
N ARG A 602 -1.75 -0.48 -26.20
CA ARG A 602 -1.49 0.09 -27.51
C ARG A 602 -0.10 0.72 -27.61
N ASP A 603 0.29 1.48 -26.59
CA ASP A 603 1.61 2.11 -26.50
C ASP A 603 2.69 1.04 -26.37
N ALA A 604 2.46 0.01 -25.55
CA ALA A 604 3.37 -1.13 -25.45
C ALA A 604 3.57 -1.86 -26.79
N ALA A 605 2.53 -1.99 -27.62
CA ALA A 605 2.62 -2.59 -28.95
C ALA A 605 3.46 -1.77 -29.94
N GLN A 606 3.59 -0.47 -29.71
CA GLN A 606 4.30 0.47 -30.58
C GLN A 606 5.78 0.67 -30.21
N ARG A 607 6.20 0.31 -28.99
CA ARG A 607 7.59 0.42 -28.49
C ARG A 607 8.56 -0.63 -29.06
N LYS A 608 8.28 -1.16 -30.26
CA LYS A 608 9.13 -2.19 -30.89
C LYS A 608 10.51 -1.66 -31.26
#